data_AF-A0A6C0F819-F1
#
_entry.id   AF-A0A6C0F819-F1
#
_cell.length_a   1.000
_cell.length_b   1.000
_cell.length_c   1.000
_cell.angle_alpha   90.00
_cell.angle_beta   90.00
_cell.angle_gamma   90.00
#
_symmetry.space_group_name_H-M   'P 1'
#
loop_
_entity.id
_entity.type
_entity.pdbx_description
1 polymer ?
#
loop_
_entity_poly.entity_id
_entity_poly.type
_entity_poly.pdbx_seq_one_letter_code
_entity_poly.pdbx_strand_id
1 'polypeptide(L)'
;MIFLHINPSKRDTALFNKYIESGKQIFVLFYMEGCGPCNATRPEWSKIKSVLEKKYAHNNNIVVADVDQQLLNEIKYVSGVSGFPTMRYIAKKGKVSEEYEKSSVKSKDRSVDSFIEWIESKVKPYNLEHSKHVTKTRGHHVSRKRARVQRGGGKWSQKYRNSINCNRPKGFSQRQFCNAKKTRKMRR
;
A
#
# COMPACT_ATOMS: atom_id res chain seq x y z
N MET A 1 12.05 -6.29 1.62
CA MET A 1 10.91 -7.14 1.19
C MET A 1 11.44 -8.27 0.33
N ILE A 2 10.85 -9.45 0.39
CA ILE A 2 11.33 -10.64 -0.32
C ILE A 2 10.30 -11.06 -1.36
N PHE A 3 10.74 -11.35 -2.59
CA PHE A 3 9.91 -11.91 -3.66
C PHE A 3 10.34 -13.34 -3.98
N LEU A 4 9.38 -14.25 -4.09
CA LEU A 4 9.61 -15.65 -4.46
C LEU A 4 8.68 -16.08 -5.59
N HIS A 5 9.25 -16.80 -6.55
CA HIS A 5 8.50 -17.46 -7.62
C HIS A 5 8.75 -18.96 -7.46
N ILE A 6 7.73 -19.72 -7.09
CA ILE A 6 7.83 -21.14 -6.74
C ILE A 6 7.09 -21.94 -7.81
N ASN A 7 7.86 -22.61 -8.65
CA ASN A 7 7.37 -23.41 -9.77
C ASN A 7 8.17 -24.72 -9.89
N PRO A 8 7.73 -25.70 -10.69
CA PRO A 8 8.41 -26.99 -10.80
C PRO A 8 9.89 -26.91 -11.18
N SER A 9 10.27 -25.90 -11.98
CA SER A 9 11.65 -25.63 -12.37
C SER A 9 12.48 -24.99 -11.26
N LYS A 10 11.84 -24.32 -10.30
CA LYS A 10 12.46 -23.58 -9.20
C LYS A 10 11.78 -23.94 -7.87
N ARG A 11 12.21 -25.07 -7.32
CA ARG A 11 11.66 -25.68 -6.09
C ARG A 11 12.11 -24.98 -4.80
N ASP A 12 11.72 -23.72 -4.62
CA ASP A 12 12.00 -22.95 -3.39
C ASP A 12 11.00 -23.24 -2.25
N THR A 13 10.33 -24.41 -2.26
CA THR A 13 9.27 -24.79 -1.30
C THR A 13 9.79 -24.86 0.14
N ALA A 14 11.00 -25.40 0.34
CA ALA A 14 11.64 -25.45 1.66
C ALA A 14 11.93 -24.05 2.24
N LEU A 15 12.38 -23.11 1.40
CA LEU A 15 12.62 -21.73 1.81
C LEU A 15 11.32 -21.00 2.16
N PHE A 16 10.28 -21.22 1.36
CA PHE A 16 8.96 -20.67 1.62
C PHE A 16 8.39 -21.16 2.96
N ASN A 17 8.47 -22.47 3.22
CA ASN A 17 8.07 -23.08 4.49
C ASN A 17 8.83 -22.48 5.68
N LYS A 18 10.14 -22.29 5.54
CA LYS A 18 10.97 -21.62 6.55
C LYS A 18 10.48 -20.20 6.84
N TYR A 19 10.06 -19.44 5.83
CA TYR A 19 9.49 -18.11 6.04
C TYR A 19 8.16 -18.16 6.79
N ILE A 20 7.28 -19.12 6.48
CA ILE A 20 6.04 -19.32 7.24
C ILE A 20 6.36 -19.60 8.71
N GLU A 21 7.23 -20.58 8.97
CA GLU A 21 7.62 -21.02 10.32
C GLU A 21 8.33 -19.92 11.12
N SER A 22 9.05 -19.02 10.45
CA SER A 22 9.66 -17.83 11.08
C SER A 22 8.63 -16.75 11.47
N GLY A 23 7.37 -16.87 11.06
CA GLY A 23 6.29 -15.97 11.43
C GLY A 23 6.21 -14.69 10.60
N LYS A 24 6.87 -14.66 9.44
CA LYS A 24 6.81 -13.53 8.50
C LYS A 24 5.40 -13.27 7.98
N GLN A 25 5.19 -12.05 7.49
CA GLN A 25 3.97 -11.66 6.79
C GLN A 25 4.08 -12.07 5.33
N ILE A 26 3.33 -13.09 4.94
CA ILE A 26 3.42 -13.71 3.61
C ILE A 26 2.14 -13.40 2.85
N PHE A 27 2.30 -12.90 1.63
CA PHE A 27 1.22 -12.76 0.65
C PHE A 27 1.55 -13.70 -0.49
N VAL A 28 0.67 -14.65 -0.76
CA VAL A 28 0.92 -15.70 -1.75
C VAL A 28 -0.22 -15.77 -2.76
N LEU A 29 0.13 -15.82 -4.05
CA LEU A 29 -0.74 -16.14 -5.16
C LEU A 29 -0.57 -17.62 -5.54
N PHE A 30 -1.59 -18.43 -5.32
CA PHE A 30 -1.66 -19.78 -5.87
C PHE A 30 -2.24 -19.71 -7.29
N TYR A 31 -1.54 -20.32 -8.24
CA TYR A 31 -1.94 -20.35 -9.65
C TYR A 31 -1.72 -21.74 -10.24
N MET A 32 -2.23 -21.93 -11.46
CA MET A 32 -1.95 -23.11 -12.28
C MET A 32 -1.65 -22.65 -13.71
N GLU A 33 -0.82 -23.41 -14.41
CA GLU A 33 -0.59 -23.19 -15.84
C GLU A 33 -1.84 -23.56 -16.66
N GLY A 34 -2.05 -22.85 -17.78
CA GLY A 34 -3.26 -23.03 -18.61
C GLY A 34 -4.56 -22.44 -18.05
N CYS A 35 -4.51 -21.73 -16.92
CA CYS A 35 -5.66 -21.06 -16.32
C CYS A 35 -5.83 -19.63 -16.87
N GLY A 36 -6.87 -19.41 -17.68
CA GLY A 36 -7.20 -18.09 -18.25
C GLY A 36 -7.27 -16.96 -17.19
N PRO A 37 -8.04 -17.12 -16.10
CA PRO A 37 -8.08 -16.12 -15.02
C PRO A 37 -6.73 -15.86 -14.35
N CYS A 38 -5.88 -16.89 -14.26
CA CYS A 38 -4.53 -16.78 -13.70
C CYS A 38 -3.62 -15.97 -14.61
N ASN A 39 -3.74 -16.15 -15.94
CA ASN A 39 -2.97 -15.39 -16.93
C ASN A 39 -3.27 -13.89 -16.88
N ALA A 40 -4.49 -13.49 -16.51
CA ALA A 40 -4.81 -12.08 -16.28
C ALA A 40 -4.24 -11.56 -14.94
N THR A 41 -4.18 -12.40 -13.91
CA THR A 41 -3.81 -11.99 -12.54
C THR A 41 -2.30 -11.95 -12.30
N ARG A 42 -1.54 -12.90 -12.85
CA ARG A 42 -0.07 -13.01 -12.65
C ARG A 42 0.73 -11.77 -13.08
N PRO A 43 0.41 -11.11 -14.22
CA PRO A 43 1.10 -9.88 -14.62
C PRO A 43 0.88 -8.74 -13.63
N GLU A 44 -0.36 -8.55 -13.17
CA GLU A 44 -0.70 -7.54 -12.17
C GLU A 44 -0.01 -7.83 -10.83
N TRP A 45 -0.01 -9.10 -10.40
CA TRP A 45 0.71 -9.54 -9.22
C TRP A 45 2.22 -9.27 -9.33
N SER A 46 2.83 -9.48 -10.49
CA SER A 46 4.26 -9.23 -10.68
C SER A 46 4.61 -7.73 -10.60
N LYS A 47 3.70 -6.86 -11.06
CA LYS A 47 3.92 -5.40 -11.05
C LYS A 47 3.98 -4.82 -9.63
N ILE A 48 3.33 -5.43 -8.63
CA ILE A 48 3.35 -4.94 -7.24
C ILE A 48 4.78 -4.83 -6.68
N LYS A 49 5.71 -5.65 -7.19
CA LYS A 49 7.14 -5.60 -6.87
C LYS A 49 7.71 -4.21 -7.09
N SER A 50 7.59 -3.69 -8.30
CA SER A 50 8.13 -2.39 -8.66
C SER A 50 7.58 -1.24 -7.81
N VAL A 51 6.33 -1.37 -7.33
CA VAL A 51 5.67 -0.33 -6.53
C VAL A 51 6.08 -0.41 -5.05
N LEU A 52 6.11 -1.61 -4.49
CA LEU A 52 6.37 -1.83 -3.06
C LEU A 52 7.85 -1.87 -2.71
N GLU A 53 8.73 -2.18 -3.66
CA GLU A 53 10.18 -2.21 -3.44
C GLU A 53 10.70 -0.91 -2.85
N LYS A 54 10.29 0.25 -3.37
CA LYS A 54 10.78 1.55 -2.85
C LYS A 54 10.36 1.82 -1.41
N LYS A 55 9.14 1.41 -1.03
CA LYS A 55 8.55 1.69 0.29
C LYS A 55 8.97 0.67 1.35
N TYR A 56 9.19 -0.58 0.95
CA TYR A 56 9.43 -1.71 1.84
C TYR A 56 10.74 -2.47 1.57
N ALA A 57 11.68 -1.88 0.80
CA ALA A 57 12.98 -2.47 0.46
C ALA A 57 13.66 -3.09 1.69
N HIS A 58 13.74 -2.34 2.79
CA HIS A 58 14.42 -2.76 4.02
C HIS A 58 13.57 -3.62 4.95
N ASN A 59 12.28 -3.85 4.64
CA ASN A 59 11.42 -4.67 5.47
C ASN A 59 11.48 -6.14 5.04
N ASN A 60 12.37 -6.92 5.69
CA ASN A 60 12.55 -8.35 5.42
C ASN A 60 11.49 -9.25 6.07
N ASN A 61 10.54 -8.66 6.80
CA ASN A 61 9.41 -9.36 7.39
C ASN A 61 8.26 -9.62 6.40
N ILE A 62 8.25 -8.89 5.28
CA ILE A 62 7.24 -9.04 4.22
C ILE A 62 7.80 -9.95 3.13
N VAL A 63 7.04 -10.99 2.80
CA VAL A 63 7.31 -11.92 1.72
C VAL A 63 6.12 -11.90 0.78
N VAL A 64 6.38 -11.72 -0.51
CA VAL A 64 5.39 -11.82 -1.57
C VAL A 64 5.79 -12.98 -2.47
N ALA A 65 4.88 -13.91 -2.72
CA ALA A 65 5.17 -15.11 -3.47
C ALA A 65 4.07 -15.44 -4.48
N ASP A 66 4.44 -16.22 -5.48
CA ASP A 66 3.51 -17.03 -6.27
C ASP A 66 3.95 -18.50 -6.25
N VAL A 67 2.96 -19.39 -6.22
CA VAL A 67 3.15 -20.83 -6.08
C VAL A 67 2.30 -21.55 -7.12
N ASP A 68 2.96 -22.39 -7.91
CA ASP A 68 2.31 -23.31 -8.83
C ASP A 68 1.56 -24.42 -8.07
N GLN A 69 0.36 -24.75 -8.52
CA GLN A 69 -0.49 -25.83 -8.00
C GLN A 69 0.27 -27.15 -7.80
N GLN A 70 1.19 -27.51 -8.69
CA GLN A 70 1.95 -28.76 -8.60
C GLN A 70 2.78 -28.87 -7.31
N LEU A 71 3.18 -27.74 -6.74
CA LEU A 71 3.99 -27.67 -5.52
C LEU A 71 3.16 -27.40 -4.27
N LEU A 72 1.84 -27.22 -4.38
CA LEU A 72 0.97 -26.88 -3.26
C LEU A 72 1.05 -27.91 -2.13
N ASN A 73 1.18 -29.20 -2.47
CA ASN A 73 1.28 -30.29 -1.51
C ASN A 73 2.58 -30.24 -0.68
N GLU A 74 3.61 -29.55 -1.15
CA GLU A 74 4.87 -29.36 -0.43
C GLU A 74 4.83 -28.14 0.51
N ILE A 75 3.80 -27.29 0.41
CA ILE A 75 3.65 -26.08 1.22
C ILE A 75 2.91 -26.39 2.52
N LYS A 76 3.59 -26.15 3.64
CA LYS A 76 2.99 -26.31 4.98
C LYS A 76 2.04 -25.16 5.29
N TYR A 77 1.09 -25.40 6.21
CA TYR A 77 0.16 -24.40 6.74
C TYR A 77 -0.77 -23.76 5.69
N VAL A 78 -0.84 -24.36 4.50
CA VAL A 78 -1.74 -23.98 3.42
C VAL A 78 -2.60 -25.19 3.12
N SER A 79 -3.90 -25.07 3.37
CA SER A 79 -4.89 -26.09 3.02
C SER A 79 -6.12 -25.44 2.39
N GLY A 80 -6.92 -26.22 1.68
CA GLY A 80 -8.21 -25.78 1.15
C GLY A 80 -8.11 -24.71 0.06
N VAL A 81 -7.13 -24.83 -0.85
CA VAL A 81 -7.16 -24.07 -2.12
C VAL A 81 -8.05 -24.87 -3.08
N SER A 82 -9.30 -24.42 -3.25
CA SER A 82 -10.30 -25.11 -4.07
C SER A 82 -10.39 -24.60 -5.51
N GLY A 83 -9.72 -23.50 -5.83
CA GLY A 83 -9.73 -22.91 -7.17
C GLY A 83 -8.56 -21.96 -7.41
N PHE A 84 -8.38 -21.57 -8.67
CA PHE A 84 -7.28 -20.71 -9.10
C PHE A 84 -7.80 -19.53 -9.94
N PRO A 85 -7.19 -18.33 -9.81
CA PRO A 85 -6.17 -17.98 -8.82
C PRO A 85 -6.75 -17.83 -7.40
N THR A 86 -5.97 -18.18 -6.38
CA THR A 86 -6.31 -17.91 -4.97
C THR A 86 -5.20 -17.10 -4.33
N MET A 87 -5.51 -15.96 -3.73
CA MET A 87 -4.53 -15.13 -3.02
C MET A 87 -4.79 -15.20 -1.52
N ARG A 88 -3.74 -15.41 -0.73
CA ARG A 88 -3.83 -15.61 0.72
C ARG A 88 -2.73 -14.86 1.47
N TYR A 89 -3.12 -14.26 2.57
CA TYR A 89 -2.23 -13.67 3.57
C TYR A 89 -2.02 -14.69 4.68
N ILE A 90 -0.76 -14.94 5.04
CA ILE A 90 -0.35 -15.89 6.08
C ILE A 90 0.60 -15.18 7.04
N ALA A 91 0.37 -15.31 8.33
CA ALA A 91 1.24 -14.74 9.36
C ALA A 91 1.21 -15.55 10.66
N LYS A 92 2.06 -15.17 11.62
CA LYS A 92 2.14 -15.78 12.96
C LYS A 92 2.28 -17.32 12.91
N LYS A 93 3.19 -17.81 12.05
CA LYS A 93 3.49 -19.24 11.89
C LYS A 93 2.29 -20.07 11.40
N GLY A 94 1.56 -19.53 10.43
CA GLY A 94 0.37 -20.18 9.86
C GLY A 94 -0.91 -20.05 10.69
N LYS A 95 -0.85 -19.45 11.90
CA LYS A 95 -2.03 -19.28 12.76
C LYS A 95 -3.01 -18.21 12.26
N VAL A 96 -2.52 -17.25 11.48
CA VAL A 96 -3.36 -16.24 10.84
C VAL A 96 -3.34 -16.50 9.35
N SER A 97 -4.53 -16.70 8.78
CA SER A 97 -4.75 -16.91 7.36
C SER A 97 -5.98 -16.13 6.91
N GLU A 98 -5.86 -15.33 5.87
CA GLU A 98 -6.98 -14.60 5.26
C GLU A 98 -6.88 -14.65 3.73
N GLU A 99 -7.98 -14.94 3.06
CA GLU A 99 -8.06 -14.83 1.59
C GLU A 99 -8.32 -13.38 1.18
N TYR A 100 -7.68 -12.95 0.08
CA TYR A 100 -7.88 -11.63 -0.49
C TYR A 100 -9.36 -11.31 -0.75
N GLU A 101 -10.12 -12.28 -1.26
CA GLU A 101 -11.56 -12.12 -1.53
C GLU A 101 -12.39 -11.87 -0.26
N LYS A 102 -11.89 -12.30 0.90
CA LYS A 102 -12.52 -12.09 2.23
C LYS A 102 -11.96 -10.89 2.98
N SER A 103 -11.00 -10.18 2.40
CA SER A 103 -10.40 -9.01 3.01
C SER A 103 -11.37 -7.82 3.09
N SER A 104 -11.02 -6.85 3.92
CA SER A 104 -11.76 -5.59 4.11
C SER A 104 -11.49 -4.54 3.02
N VAL A 105 -10.71 -4.89 1.98
CA VAL A 105 -10.38 -3.99 0.88
C VAL A 105 -11.62 -3.70 0.04
N LYS A 106 -11.77 -2.46 -0.42
CA LYS A 106 -12.98 -1.99 -1.10
C LYS A 106 -13.10 -2.54 -2.52
N SER A 107 -12.05 -2.37 -3.33
CA SER A 107 -12.01 -2.92 -4.68
C SER A 107 -11.31 -4.28 -4.64
N LYS A 108 -11.92 -5.31 -5.22
CA LYS A 108 -11.34 -6.67 -5.34
C LYS A 108 -11.17 -7.07 -6.81
N ASP A 109 -10.78 -6.09 -7.62
CA ASP A 109 -10.65 -6.19 -9.08
C ASP A 109 -9.36 -6.86 -9.56
N ARG A 110 -8.50 -7.32 -8.64
CA ARG A 110 -7.19 -7.93 -8.93
C ARG A 110 -6.25 -7.00 -9.70
N SER A 111 -6.47 -5.69 -9.59
CA SER A 111 -5.54 -4.67 -10.06
C SER A 111 -4.33 -4.54 -9.12
N VAL A 112 -3.24 -3.98 -9.65
CA VAL A 112 -2.06 -3.61 -8.86
C VAL A 112 -2.43 -2.77 -7.64
N ASP A 113 -3.30 -1.76 -7.81
CA ASP A 113 -3.69 -0.84 -6.74
C ASP A 113 -4.45 -1.56 -5.63
N SER A 114 -5.35 -2.47 -5.98
CA SER A 114 -6.08 -3.26 -5.00
C SER A 114 -5.17 -4.21 -4.21
N PHE A 115 -4.21 -4.86 -4.88
CA PHE A 115 -3.22 -5.68 -4.18
C PHE A 115 -2.35 -4.88 -3.23
N ILE A 116 -1.95 -3.68 -3.62
CA ILE A 116 -1.21 -2.77 -2.75
C ILE A 116 -2.05 -2.37 -1.53
N GLU A 117 -3.31 -1.96 -1.74
CA GLU A 117 -4.22 -1.62 -0.63
C GLU A 117 -4.36 -2.78 0.35
N TRP A 118 -4.48 -4.01 -0.17
CA TRP A 118 -4.53 -5.21 0.66
C TRP A 118 -3.26 -5.44 1.46
N ILE A 119 -2.08 -5.38 0.82
CA ILE A 119 -0.79 -5.57 1.49
C ILE A 119 -0.60 -4.50 2.58
N GLU A 120 -0.85 -3.24 2.25
CA GLU A 120 -0.72 -2.13 3.19
C GLU A 120 -1.71 -2.21 4.35
N SER A 121 -2.90 -2.79 4.14
CA SER A 121 -3.87 -3.02 5.24
C SER A 121 -3.36 -3.99 6.31
N LYS A 122 -2.46 -4.91 5.96
CA LYS A 122 -1.92 -5.94 6.87
C LYS A 122 -0.54 -5.58 7.42
N VAL A 123 0.23 -4.80 6.66
CA VAL A 123 1.54 -4.34 7.06
C VAL A 123 1.39 -3.09 7.94
N LYS A 124 1.79 -3.19 9.21
CA LYS A 124 1.89 -1.99 10.05
C LYS A 124 2.91 -1.03 9.42
N PRO A 125 2.68 0.30 9.42
CA PRO A 125 3.75 1.22 9.05
C PRO A 125 4.94 0.92 9.95
N TYR A 126 6.07 0.57 9.33
CA TYR A 126 7.32 0.37 10.07
C TYR A 126 7.66 1.71 10.70
N ASN A 127 7.47 1.84 12.02
CA ASN A 127 7.96 2.99 12.74
C ASN A 127 9.47 3.02 12.55
N LEU A 128 9.96 4.09 11.93
CA LEU A 128 11.37 4.48 11.93
C LEU A 128 11.78 4.83 13.38
N GLU A 129 11.88 3.84 14.26
CA GLU A 129 12.27 4.02 15.68
C GLU A 129 13.72 3.61 15.96
N HIS A 130 14.60 3.62 14.95
CA HIS A 130 16.02 3.31 15.15
C HIS A 130 17.00 4.36 14.56
N SER A 131 16.60 5.62 14.51
CA SER A 131 17.59 6.70 14.35
C SER A 131 17.10 7.99 14.98
N LYS A 132 17.61 8.27 16.18
CA LYS A 132 18.36 9.49 16.53
C LYS A 132 18.58 9.55 18.04
N HIS A 133 19.78 9.17 18.46
CA HIS A 133 20.42 9.78 19.61
C HIS A 133 21.21 11.02 19.12
N VAL A 134 21.19 12.08 19.95
CA VAL A 134 22.02 13.30 19.90
C VAL A 134 21.47 14.41 18.96
N THR A 135 21.14 15.64 19.39
CA THR A 135 21.54 16.43 20.57
C THR A 135 20.35 17.00 21.36
N LYS A 136 20.60 17.13 22.66
CA LYS A 136 19.82 17.80 23.70
C LYS A 136 19.90 19.32 23.47
N THR A 137 18.77 20.00 23.27
CA THR A 137 18.67 21.43 23.56
C THR A 137 17.56 21.65 24.59
N ARG A 138 17.96 22.25 25.71
CA ARG A 138 17.15 22.60 26.88
C ARG A 138 15.93 23.42 26.44
N GLY A 139 14.75 23.02 26.88
CA GLY A 139 13.53 23.78 26.70
C GLY A 139 13.64 25.15 27.38
N HIS A 140 13.39 26.21 26.60
CA HIS A 140 12.84 27.44 27.14
C HIS A 140 11.32 27.39 26.93
N HIS A 141 10.59 27.50 28.03
CA HIS A 141 9.14 27.69 28.04
C HIS A 141 8.82 29.01 27.33
N VAL A 142 8.12 28.95 26.20
CA VAL A 142 7.36 30.08 25.69
C VAL A 142 5.95 29.60 25.38
N SER A 143 5.05 29.83 26.33
CA SER A 143 3.62 29.79 26.10
C SER A 143 3.26 30.75 24.97
N ARG A 144 2.55 30.30 23.93
CA ARG A 144 1.54 31.13 23.24
C ARG A 144 0.67 30.36 22.23
N LYS A 145 -0.61 30.33 22.59
CA LYS A 145 -1.83 30.46 21.77
C LYS A 145 -2.14 29.39 20.71
N ARG A 146 -3.18 28.62 21.00
CA ARG A 146 -3.92 27.74 20.08
C ARG A 146 -4.36 28.52 18.83
N ALA A 147 -3.82 28.16 17.66
CA ALA A 147 -4.32 28.58 16.36
C ALA A 147 -5.22 27.49 15.77
N ARG A 148 -6.46 27.87 15.49
CA ARG A 148 -7.54 27.07 14.91
C ARG A 148 -7.19 26.65 13.48
N VAL A 149 -6.83 25.37 13.27
CA VAL A 149 -6.58 24.84 11.91
C VAL A 149 -7.92 24.48 11.27
N GLN A 150 -8.43 25.36 10.41
CA GLN A 150 -9.52 25.04 9.49
C GLN A 150 -9.01 24.13 8.37
N ARG A 151 -9.70 23.00 8.21
CA ARG A 151 -9.62 22.09 7.04
C ARG A 151 -9.92 22.87 5.77
N GLY A 152 -9.10 22.72 4.74
CA GLY A 152 -9.34 23.32 3.43
C GLY A 152 -8.47 22.66 2.36
N GLY A 153 -9.13 21.97 1.44
CA GLY A 153 -8.56 21.26 0.31
C GLY A 153 -7.60 22.09 -0.54
N GLY A 154 -6.77 21.36 -1.29
CA GLY A 154 -5.64 21.80 -2.11
C GLY A 154 -5.66 23.28 -2.47
N LYS A 155 -5.01 24.09 -1.65
CA LYS A 155 -4.84 25.51 -1.92
C LYS A 155 -4.02 25.63 -3.18
N TRP A 156 -4.61 26.17 -4.24
CA TRP A 156 -3.84 26.69 -5.38
C TRP A 156 -2.63 27.45 -4.86
N SER A 157 -1.47 27.21 -5.48
CA SER A 157 -0.22 27.85 -5.08
C SER A 157 -0.41 29.37 -5.03
N GLN A 158 0.30 30.03 -4.12
CA GLN A 158 0.23 31.49 -3.99
C GLN A 158 0.60 32.17 -5.33
N LYS A 159 1.54 31.56 -6.08
CA LYS A 159 1.89 31.96 -7.44
C LYS A 159 0.68 31.96 -8.38
N TYR A 160 -0.09 30.87 -8.41
CA TYR A 160 -1.27 30.77 -9.27
C TYR A 160 -2.38 31.75 -8.87
N ARG A 161 -2.58 31.96 -7.56
CA ARG A 161 -3.57 32.93 -7.05
C ARG A 161 -3.24 34.38 -7.42
N ASN A 162 -1.96 34.71 -7.49
CA ASN A 162 -1.49 36.04 -7.85
C ASN A 162 -1.55 36.28 -9.37
N SER A 163 -1.49 35.23 -10.19
CA SER A 163 -1.61 35.33 -11.65
C SER A 163 -3.05 35.43 -12.17
N ILE A 164 -4.08 35.27 -11.32
CA ILE A 164 -5.48 35.35 -11.76
C ILE A 164 -5.87 36.81 -12.01
N ASN A 165 -6.17 37.13 -13.27
CA ASN A 165 -6.72 38.43 -13.65
C ASN A 165 -8.23 38.48 -13.38
N CYS A 166 -8.63 39.20 -12.33
CA CYS A 166 -10.04 39.34 -11.94
C CYS A 166 -10.89 40.23 -12.86
N ASN A 167 -10.27 40.93 -13.81
CA ASN A 167 -10.99 41.66 -14.85
C ASN A 167 -11.39 40.74 -16.01
N ARG A 168 -10.76 39.56 -16.16
CA ARG A 168 -11.10 38.57 -17.20
C ARG A 168 -10.85 37.12 -16.73
N PRO A 169 -11.63 36.60 -15.77
CA PRO A 169 -11.40 35.28 -15.18
C PRO A 169 -11.66 34.16 -16.19
N LYS A 170 -10.68 33.25 -16.34
CA LYS A 170 -10.76 32.07 -17.20
C LYS A 170 -11.49 30.95 -16.45
N GLY A 171 -12.83 30.98 -16.52
CA GLY A 171 -13.70 29.92 -16.00
C GLY A 171 -14.28 30.16 -14.60
N PHE A 172 -15.13 29.22 -14.19
CA PHE A 172 -15.96 29.32 -12.98
C PHE A 172 -15.14 29.44 -11.68
N SER A 173 -14.05 28.68 -11.56
CA SER A 173 -13.21 28.67 -10.37
C SER A 173 -12.46 29.99 -10.14
N GLN A 174 -11.99 30.65 -11.20
CA GLN A 174 -11.39 31.99 -11.10
C GLN A 174 -12.44 33.06 -10.78
N ARG A 175 -13.66 32.95 -11.33
CA ARG A 175 -14.78 33.84 -10.99
C ARG A 175 -15.13 33.79 -9.51
N GLN A 176 -15.25 32.58 -8.94
CA GLN A 176 -15.51 32.42 -7.50
C GLN A 176 -14.39 33.02 -6.63
N PHE A 177 -13.13 32.79 -6.98
CA PHE A 177 -11.99 33.38 -6.27
C PHE A 177 -12.01 34.92 -6.28
N CYS A 178 -12.32 35.52 -7.43
CA CYS A 178 -12.42 36.96 -7.59
C CYS A 178 -13.63 37.55 -6.84
N ASN A 179 -14.77 36.86 -6.84
CA ASN A 179 -15.94 37.27 -6.07
C ASN A 179 -15.64 37.28 -4.56
N ALA A 180 -15.00 36.23 -4.03
CA ALA A 180 -14.61 36.16 -2.62
C ALA A 180 -13.63 37.27 -2.20
N LYS A 181 -12.74 37.71 -3.11
CA LYS A 181 -11.87 38.88 -2.89
C LYS A 181 -12.67 40.18 -2.81
N LYS A 182 -13.67 40.38 -3.68
CA LYS A 182 -14.56 41.54 -3.64
C LYS A 182 -15.36 41.60 -2.33
N THR A 183 -15.95 40.46 -1.91
CA THR A 183 -16.73 40.40 -0.65
C THR A 183 -15.89 40.70 0.58
N ARG A 184 -14.61 40.31 0.59
CA ARG A 184 -13.68 40.62 1.67
C ARG A 184 -13.23 42.09 1.69
N LYS A 185 -13.16 42.75 0.53
CA LYS A 185 -12.85 44.18 0.45
C LYS A 185 -14.01 45.06 0.95
N MET A 186 -15.26 44.60 0.78
CA MET A 186 -16.45 45.31 1.30
C MET A 186 -16.67 45.14 2.82
N ARG A 187 -16.03 44.17 3.47
CA ARG A 187 -16.14 43.92 4.93
C ARG A 187 -14.99 44.55 5.73
N ARG A 188 -14.25 45.48 5.13
CA ARG A 188 -13.09 46.16 5.70
C ARG A 188 -13.25 47.66 5.56
#